data_AF-A0A094H759-F1
#
_entry.id   AF-A0A094H759-F1
#
_cell.length_a   1.000
_cell.length_b   1.000
_cell.length_c   1.000
_cell.angle_alpha   90.00
_cell.angle_beta   90.00
_cell.angle_gamma   90.00
#
_symmetry.space_group_name_H-M   'P 1'
#
loop_
_entity.id
_entity.type
_entity.pdbx_description
1 polymer ?
#
loop_
_entity_poly.entity_id
_entity_poly.type
_entity_poly.pdbx_seq_one_letter_code
_entity_poly.pdbx_strand_id
1 'polypeptide(L)'
;PLRLRRRAFLTALQTIWIPAPTPLLSLAALALKLTKLTLLTLVGAPAYAFLTGSSSPSETARIKAWSIALDAQLVGGDPLVSRARLTLTLLASATLPATPARLMLQALHIRILFHNAPFPLSPTLAAHLARKKWSAARALQLITEALPASDTDVSAEPLPPHLLALLAQPAKAVFSDAAIKTAHALTYNTPPLPAEDRAIRSPLDVLAATFSTSTLHTALESSLLPSCSSSPTLSKLLSTALATAPPGSTPHLRVLTALALFHYSPTERGENLALALAEAAARDPPPETGPLAPKGLLLRTTTSAVEGDVKGVGRYRRLSAAELGARVRSVLRCFTHATG
;
A
#
# COMPACT_ATOMS: atom_id res chain seq x y z
N PRO A 1 -3.49 -15.45 4.48
CA PRO A 1 -3.42 -14.59 3.27
C PRO A 1 -2.28 -14.98 2.31
N LEU A 2 -1.08 -15.29 2.81
CA LEU A 2 0.08 -15.66 1.99
C LEU A 2 -0.16 -16.86 1.05
N ARG A 3 -0.88 -17.91 1.51
CA ARG A 3 -1.28 -19.05 0.66
C ARG A 3 -2.12 -18.62 -0.56
N LEU A 4 -3.01 -17.63 -0.38
CA LEU A 4 -3.84 -17.10 -1.48
C LEU A 4 -2.98 -16.35 -2.49
N ARG A 5 -2.02 -15.54 -2.03
CA ARG A 5 -1.07 -14.82 -2.89
C ARG A 5 -0.19 -15.78 -3.70
N ARG A 6 0.31 -16.84 -3.07
CA ARG A 6 1.04 -17.92 -3.75
C ARG A 6 0.19 -18.62 -4.80
N ARG A 7 -1.06 -18.95 -4.47
CA ARG A 7 -1.98 -19.57 -5.42
C ARG A 7 -2.24 -18.65 -6.61
N ALA A 8 -2.51 -17.36 -6.38
CA ALA A 8 -2.71 -16.37 -7.42
C ALA A 8 -1.48 -16.26 -8.35
N PHE A 9 -0.28 -16.27 -7.79
CA PHE A 9 0.96 -16.25 -8.55
C PHE A 9 1.11 -17.50 -9.44
N LEU A 10 0.89 -18.69 -8.89
CA LEU A 10 0.97 -19.95 -9.63
C LEU A 10 -0.11 -20.05 -10.73
N THR A 11 -1.32 -19.58 -10.47
CA THR A 11 -2.38 -19.55 -11.50
C THR A 11 -2.04 -18.61 -12.64
N ALA A 12 -1.42 -17.46 -12.36
CA ALA A 12 -0.95 -16.58 -13.41
C ALA A 12 0.15 -17.25 -14.26
N LEU A 13 1.09 -17.96 -13.62
CA LEU A 13 2.15 -18.70 -14.32
C LEU A 13 1.65 -19.79 -15.28
N GLN A 14 0.40 -20.25 -15.17
CA GLN A 14 -0.17 -21.19 -16.13
C GLN A 14 -0.37 -20.57 -17.53
N THR A 15 -0.48 -19.23 -17.59
CA THR A 15 -0.70 -18.47 -18.83
C THR A 15 0.51 -17.67 -19.27
N ILE A 16 1.43 -17.39 -18.34
CA ILE A 16 2.65 -16.62 -18.59
C ILE A 16 3.87 -17.37 -18.09
N TRP A 17 4.95 -17.34 -18.85
CA TRP A 17 6.16 -18.04 -18.47
C TRP A 17 7.17 -17.11 -17.80
N ILE A 18 7.65 -17.52 -16.62
CA ILE A 18 8.78 -16.91 -15.91
C ILE A 18 9.81 -18.01 -15.64
N PRO A 19 11.08 -17.82 -16.05
CA PRO A 19 12.10 -18.84 -15.86
C PRO A 19 12.41 -19.09 -14.37
N ALA A 20 12.80 -20.33 -14.08
CA ALA A 20 13.45 -20.69 -12.84
C ALA A 20 14.75 -19.88 -12.63
N PRO A 21 15.24 -19.73 -11.39
CA PRO A 21 16.39 -18.87 -11.06
C PRO A 21 17.74 -19.46 -11.52
N THR A 22 17.89 -19.74 -12.81
CA THR A 22 19.17 -20.11 -13.45
C THR A 22 19.70 -18.92 -14.25
N PRO A 23 21.00 -18.58 -14.13
CA PRO A 23 21.54 -17.33 -14.67
C PRO A 23 21.43 -17.23 -16.20
N LEU A 24 21.80 -18.30 -16.94
CA LEU A 24 21.74 -18.31 -18.41
C LEU A 24 20.32 -18.13 -18.95
N LEU A 25 19.37 -18.88 -18.40
CA LEU A 25 17.96 -18.77 -18.78
C LEU A 25 17.39 -17.40 -18.44
N SER A 26 17.80 -16.81 -17.31
CA SER A 26 17.37 -15.47 -16.91
C SER A 26 17.91 -14.39 -17.86
N LEU A 27 19.16 -14.52 -18.33
CA LEU A 27 19.76 -13.61 -19.29
C LEU A 27 19.09 -13.75 -20.66
N ALA A 28 18.87 -14.96 -21.15
CA ALA A 28 18.15 -15.21 -22.40
C ALA A 28 16.72 -14.67 -22.35
N ALA A 29 16.01 -14.89 -21.24
CA ALA A 29 14.68 -14.33 -21.03
C ALA A 29 14.69 -12.80 -20.98
N LEU A 30 15.72 -12.19 -20.40
CA LEU A 30 15.87 -10.74 -20.33
C LEU A 30 16.12 -10.17 -21.72
N ALA A 31 17.04 -10.77 -22.48
CA ALA A 31 17.31 -10.42 -23.86
C ALA A 31 16.03 -10.51 -24.70
N LEU A 32 15.26 -11.60 -24.60
CA LEU A 32 14.00 -11.77 -25.32
C LEU A 32 12.93 -10.72 -24.93
N LYS A 33 12.82 -10.38 -23.65
CA LYS A 33 11.88 -9.33 -23.20
C LYS A 33 12.34 -7.95 -23.65
N LEU A 34 13.65 -7.71 -23.70
CA LEU A 34 14.22 -6.46 -24.15
C LEU A 34 14.00 -6.28 -25.65
N THR A 35 14.26 -7.31 -26.46
CA THR A 35 14.01 -7.28 -27.91
C THR A 35 12.52 -7.08 -28.21
N LYS A 36 11.64 -7.73 -27.45
CA LYS A 36 10.19 -7.49 -27.56
C LYS A 36 9.84 -6.04 -27.22
N LEU A 37 10.39 -5.49 -26.13
CA LEU A 37 10.15 -4.11 -25.75
C LEU A 37 10.65 -3.14 -26.82
N THR A 38 11.87 -3.33 -27.33
CA THR A 38 12.44 -2.47 -28.37
C THR A 38 11.59 -2.51 -29.65
N LEU A 39 11.09 -3.68 -30.03
CA LEU A 39 10.23 -3.84 -31.19
C LEU A 39 8.87 -3.15 -30.98
N LEU A 40 8.28 -3.29 -29.79
CA LEU A 40 7.02 -2.61 -29.44
C LEU A 40 7.18 -1.09 -29.44
N THR A 41 8.32 -0.58 -28.95
CA THR A 41 8.61 0.87 -28.95
C THR A 41 8.91 1.43 -30.33
N LEU A 42 9.51 0.64 -31.23
CA LEU A 42 9.89 1.10 -32.56
C LEU A 42 8.73 1.02 -33.56
N VAL A 43 7.95 -0.05 -33.50
CA VAL A 43 6.86 -0.34 -34.45
C VAL A 43 5.50 0.15 -33.95
N GLY A 44 5.36 0.31 -32.64
CA GLY A 44 4.09 0.66 -31.99
C GLY A 44 3.21 -0.56 -31.71
N ALA A 45 2.35 -0.43 -30.69
CA ALA A 45 1.44 -1.49 -30.26
C ALA A 45 0.50 -2.05 -31.36
N PRO A 46 -0.15 -1.22 -32.21
CA PRO A 46 -1.10 -1.75 -33.21
C PRO A 46 -0.39 -2.49 -34.35
N ALA A 47 0.75 -1.99 -34.82
CA ALA A 47 1.52 -2.65 -35.88
C ALA A 47 2.23 -3.91 -35.35
N TYR A 48 2.67 -3.93 -34.09
CA TYR A 48 3.18 -5.15 -33.47
C TYR A 48 2.10 -6.23 -33.34
N ALA A 49 0.87 -5.86 -32.95
CA ALA A 49 -0.26 -6.80 -32.88
C ALA A 49 -0.62 -7.38 -34.25
N PHE A 50 -0.58 -6.54 -35.29
CA PHE A 50 -0.76 -6.98 -36.68
C PHE A 50 0.35 -7.94 -37.13
N LEU A 51 1.63 -7.60 -36.90
CA LEU A 51 2.78 -8.42 -37.29
C LEU A 51 2.85 -9.77 -36.56
N THR A 52 2.42 -9.82 -35.31
CA THR A 52 2.47 -11.03 -34.49
C THR A 52 1.21 -11.88 -34.56
N GLY A 53 0.18 -11.42 -35.27
CA GLY A 53 -1.11 -12.12 -35.36
C GLY A 53 -1.76 -12.35 -34.00
N SER A 54 -1.47 -11.50 -33.00
CA SER A 54 -1.94 -11.72 -31.63
C SER A 54 -3.46 -11.55 -31.57
N SER A 55 -4.17 -12.62 -31.23
CA SER A 55 -5.62 -12.57 -31.05
C SER A 55 -6.00 -11.75 -29.81
N SER A 56 -7.05 -10.93 -29.91
CA SER A 56 -7.53 -10.10 -28.80
C SER A 56 -7.83 -10.90 -27.51
N PRO A 57 -8.46 -12.09 -27.51
CA PRO A 57 -8.76 -12.80 -26.26
C PRO A 57 -7.51 -13.35 -25.57
N SER A 58 -6.54 -13.86 -26.34
CA SER A 58 -5.28 -14.37 -25.78
C SER A 58 -4.45 -13.24 -25.18
N GLU A 59 -4.48 -12.06 -25.79
CA GLU A 59 -3.76 -10.88 -25.31
C GLU A 59 -4.38 -10.36 -24.02
N THR A 60 -5.71 -10.28 -23.93
CA THR A 60 -6.41 -9.89 -22.69
C THR A 60 -6.11 -10.86 -21.55
N ALA A 61 -6.13 -12.17 -21.79
CA ALA A 61 -5.78 -13.17 -20.79
C ALA A 61 -4.32 -13.00 -20.32
N ARG A 62 -3.39 -12.75 -21.25
CA ARG A 62 -1.98 -12.47 -20.95
C ARG A 62 -1.81 -11.21 -20.10
N ILE A 63 -2.50 -10.13 -20.44
CA ILE A 63 -2.43 -8.86 -19.71
C ILE A 63 -2.92 -9.06 -18.26
N LYS A 64 -4.06 -9.74 -18.09
CA LYS A 64 -4.63 -10.06 -16.76
C LYS A 64 -3.71 -10.96 -15.95
N ALA A 65 -3.09 -11.96 -16.59
CA ALA A 65 -2.15 -12.83 -15.92
C ALA A 65 -0.90 -12.10 -15.44
N TRP A 66 -0.32 -11.22 -16.27
CA TRP A 66 0.81 -10.41 -15.82
C TRP A 66 0.44 -9.45 -14.69
N SER A 67 -0.75 -8.83 -14.69
CA SER A 67 -1.15 -7.97 -13.56
C SER A 67 -1.26 -8.78 -12.26
N ILE A 68 -1.92 -9.95 -12.30
CA ILE A 68 -2.03 -10.83 -11.13
C ILE A 68 -0.65 -11.30 -10.66
N ALA A 69 0.23 -11.70 -11.58
CA ALA A 69 1.56 -12.16 -11.23
C ALA A 69 2.43 -11.06 -10.61
N LEU A 70 2.38 -9.84 -11.15
CA LEU A 70 3.12 -8.69 -10.63
C LEU A 70 2.65 -8.33 -9.22
N ASP A 71 1.34 -8.22 -9.02
CA ASP A 71 0.77 -7.93 -7.71
C ASP A 71 1.11 -9.04 -6.71
N ALA A 72 0.90 -10.30 -7.08
CA ALA A 72 1.18 -11.42 -6.20
C ALA A 72 2.68 -11.51 -5.86
N GLN A 73 3.58 -11.26 -6.82
CA GLN A 73 5.03 -11.29 -6.59
C GLN A 73 5.46 -10.21 -5.60
N LEU A 74 5.04 -8.96 -5.80
CA LEU A 74 5.38 -7.84 -4.90
C LEU A 74 4.74 -7.97 -3.51
N VAL A 75 3.70 -8.80 -3.39
CA VAL A 75 3.06 -9.10 -2.11
C VAL A 75 3.59 -10.42 -1.47
N GLY A 76 4.75 -10.93 -1.91
CA GLY A 76 5.43 -12.09 -1.32
C GLY A 76 4.87 -13.45 -1.74
N GLY A 77 4.05 -13.49 -2.79
CA GLY A 77 3.46 -14.70 -3.37
C GLY A 77 4.45 -15.55 -4.18
N ASP A 78 5.61 -14.99 -4.55
CA ASP A 78 6.64 -15.69 -5.30
C ASP A 78 7.65 -16.39 -4.37
N PRO A 79 7.68 -17.73 -4.29
CA PRO A 79 8.57 -18.45 -3.38
C PRO A 79 10.05 -18.42 -3.81
N LEU A 80 10.32 -18.20 -5.09
CA LEU A 80 11.68 -18.20 -5.66
C LEU A 80 12.11 -16.78 -6.06
N VAL A 81 11.63 -15.77 -5.33
CA VAL A 81 11.88 -14.37 -5.63
C VAL A 81 13.38 -14.08 -5.68
N SER A 82 13.82 -13.45 -6.76
CA SER A 82 15.21 -13.06 -6.97
C SER A 82 15.26 -11.73 -7.72
N ARG A 83 16.36 -10.99 -7.60
CA ARG A 83 16.54 -9.73 -8.33
C ARG A 83 16.39 -9.92 -9.84
N ALA A 84 16.91 -11.02 -10.39
CA ALA A 84 16.77 -11.36 -11.80
C ALA A 84 15.30 -11.62 -12.20
N ARG A 85 14.49 -12.22 -11.31
CA ARG A 85 13.07 -12.42 -11.61
C ARG A 85 12.28 -11.12 -11.48
N LEU A 86 12.61 -10.26 -10.53
CA LEU A 86 12.03 -8.91 -10.42
C LEU A 86 12.39 -8.03 -11.63
N THR A 87 13.63 -8.09 -12.15
CA THR A 87 13.97 -7.35 -13.39
C THR A 87 13.17 -7.86 -14.59
N LEU A 88 13.03 -9.18 -14.73
CA LEU A 88 12.24 -9.80 -15.80
C LEU A 88 10.77 -9.40 -15.73
N THR A 89 10.17 -9.42 -14.55
CA THR A 89 8.76 -9.04 -14.38
C THR A 89 8.55 -7.54 -14.54
N LEU A 90 9.49 -6.69 -14.09
CA LEU A 90 9.49 -5.26 -14.37
C LEU A 90 9.53 -5.00 -15.89
N LEU A 91 10.41 -5.67 -16.62
CA LEU A 91 10.52 -5.53 -18.08
C LEU A 91 9.28 -6.05 -18.79
N ALA A 92 8.73 -7.19 -18.35
CA ALA A 92 7.47 -7.72 -18.86
C ALA A 92 6.32 -6.72 -18.64
N SER A 93 6.26 -6.07 -17.48
CA SER A 93 5.23 -5.06 -17.18
C SER A 93 5.28 -3.86 -18.13
N ALA A 94 6.47 -3.52 -18.65
CA ALA A 94 6.66 -2.43 -19.60
C ALA A 94 6.19 -2.77 -21.02
N THR A 95 5.95 -4.05 -21.32
CA THR A 95 5.37 -4.50 -22.60
C THR A 95 3.84 -4.52 -22.62
N LEU A 96 3.21 -4.20 -21.50
CA LEU A 96 1.76 -4.17 -21.35
C LEU A 96 1.22 -2.74 -21.56
N PRO A 97 -0.07 -2.55 -21.91
CA PRO A 97 -0.64 -1.22 -22.09
C PRO A 97 -0.48 -0.34 -20.85
N ALA A 98 -0.24 0.95 -21.00
CA ALA A 98 -0.06 1.83 -19.87
C ALA A 98 -1.42 2.10 -19.20
N THR A 99 -1.53 1.80 -17.91
CA THR A 99 -2.66 2.19 -17.05
C THR A 99 -2.11 2.92 -15.82
N PRO A 100 -2.88 3.79 -15.15
CA PRO A 100 -2.37 4.56 -14.02
C PRO A 100 -1.91 3.63 -12.88
N ALA A 101 -2.69 2.60 -12.56
CA ALA A 101 -2.32 1.55 -11.60
C ALA A 101 -0.99 0.88 -11.95
N ARG A 102 -0.79 0.50 -13.22
CA ARG A 102 0.41 -0.20 -13.68
C ARG A 102 1.65 0.69 -13.62
N LEU A 103 1.51 1.98 -13.92
CA LEU A 103 2.61 2.94 -13.80
C LEU A 103 2.99 3.19 -12.33
N MET A 104 2.01 3.27 -11.43
CA MET A 104 2.26 3.31 -9.97
C MET A 104 2.98 2.05 -9.50
N LEU A 105 2.52 0.87 -9.95
CA LEU A 105 3.13 -0.41 -9.62
C LEU A 105 4.57 -0.52 -10.14
N GLN A 106 4.83 -0.07 -11.36
CA GLN A 106 6.18 0.03 -11.92
C GLN A 106 7.08 0.93 -11.08
N ALA A 107 6.57 2.09 -10.63
CA ALA A 107 7.33 2.99 -9.76
C ALA A 107 7.72 2.30 -8.44
N LEU A 108 6.79 1.60 -7.79
CA LEU A 108 7.06 0.81 -6.59
C LEU A 108 8.08 -0.31 -6.87
N HIS A 109 7.88 -1.06 -7.95
CA HIS A 109 8.74 -2.17 -8.33
C HIS A 109 10.18 -1.71 -8.54
N ILE A 110 10.40 -0.58 -9.22
CA ILE A 110 11.72 0.03 -9.37
C ILE A 110 12.35 0.32 -8.00
N ARG A 111 11.60 0.93 -7.06
CA ARG A 111 12.12 1.23 -5.71
C ARG A 111 12.52 -0.02 -4.94
N ILE A 112 11.73 -1.10 -5.04
CA ILE A 112 12.03 -2.38 -4.38
C ILE A 112 13.25 -3.05 -5.01
N LEU A 113 13.32 -3.08 -6.34
CA LEU A 113 14.40 -3.74 -7.08
C LEU A 113 15.78 -3.15 -6.75
N PHE A 114 15.86 -1.83 -6.67
CA PHE A 114 17.11 -1.12 -6.36
C PHE A 114 17.36 -0.95 -4.85
N HIS A 115 16.46 -1.43 -3.99
CA HIS A 115 16.69 -1.40 -2.55
C HIS A 115 17.87 -2.31 -2.18
N ASN A 116 18.83 -1.76 -1.42
CA ASN A 116 20.08 -2.44 -1.04
C ASN A 116 20.86 -3.00 -2.25
N ALA A 117 20.79 -2.35 -3.41
CA ALA A 117 21.64 -2.71 -4.54
C ALA A 117 23.09 -2.29 -4.26
N PRO A 118 24.09 -3.07 -4.72
CA PRO A 118 25.50 -2.85 -4.40
C PRO A 118 26.11 -1.61 -5.07
N PHE A 119 25.36 -0.91 -5.94
CA PHE A 119 25.85 0.24 -6.68
C PHE A 119 25.55 1.56 -5.95
N PRO A 120 26.53 2.49 -5.83
CA PRO A 120 26.36 3.73 -5.06
C PRO A 120 25.30 4.68 -5.64
N LEU A 121 25.08 4.64 -6.96
CA LEU A 121 24.06 5.46 -7.65
C LEU A 121 22.68 4.79 -7.74
N SER A 122 22.53 3.58 -7.19
CA SER A 122 21.26 2.86 -7.24
C SER A 122 20.08 3.59 -6.59
N PRO A 123 20.19 4.25 -5.41
CA PRO A 123 19.03 4.87 -4.79
C PRO A 123 18.59 6.15 -5.51
N THR A 124 19.53 6.94 -6.04
CA THR A 124 19.24 8.18 -6.77
C THR A 124 18.60 7.88 -8.12
N LEU A 125 19.15 6.90 -8.85
CA LEU A 125 18.59 6.43 -10.12
C LEU A 125 17.20 5.82 -9.92
N ALA A 126 17.03 4.98 -8.89
CA ALA A 126 15.72 4.41 -8.56
C ALA A 126 14.70 5.49 -8.20
N ALA A 127 15.10 6.51 -7.45
CA ALA A 127 14.24 7.65 -7.12
C ALA A 127 13.82 8.43 -8.36
N HIS A 128 14.75 8.66 -9.29
CA HIS A 128 14.47 9.37 -10.53
C HIS A 128 13.50 8.58 -11.43
N LEU A 129 13.80 7.30 -11.67
CA LEU A 129 12.96 6.44 -12.51
C LEU A 129 11.56 6.23 -11.92
N ALA A 130 11.47 5.97 -10.61
CA ALA A 130 10.19 5.83 -9.93
C ALA A 130 9.38 7.13 -9.99
N ARG A 131 10.03 8.29 -9.80
CA ARG A 131 9.35 9.60 -9.94
C ARG A 131 8.82 9.81 -11.35
N LYS A 132 9.60 9.47 -12.38
CA LYS A 132 9.16 9.58 -13.78
C LYS A 132 7.94 8.70 -14.06
N LYS A 133 7.92 7.47 -13.54
CA LYS A 133 6.76 6.57 -13.67
C LYS A 133 5.54 7.06 -12.89
N TRP A 134 5.75 7.58 -11.67
CA TRP A 134 4.68 8.17 -10.86
C TRP A 134 4.07 9.42 -11.50
N SER A 135 4.89 10.32 -12.04
CA SER A 135 4.40 11.51 -12.74
C SER A 135 3.67 11.15 -14.04
N ALA A 136 4.14 10.12 -14.76
CA ALA A 136 3.43 9.60 -15.92
C ALA A 136 2.07 9.00 -15.53
N ALA A 137 1.98 8.28 -14.40
CA ALA A 137 0.71 7.78 -13.88
C ALA A 137 -0.28 8.92 -13.61
N ARG A 138 0.21 10.01 -13.02
CA ARG A 138 -0.60 11.19 -12.73
C ARG A 138 -1.07 11.94 -13.98
N ALA A 139 -0.18 12.11 -14.96
CA ALA A 139 -0.56 12.71 -16.23
C ALA A 139 -1.61 11.86 -16.96
N LEU A 140 -1.44 10.52 -16.97
CA LEU A 140 -2.39 9.60 -17.57
C LEU A 140 -3.75 9.68 -16.86
N GLN A 141 -3.78 9.69 -15.53
CA GLN A 141 -5.02 9.82 -14.76
C GLN A 141 -5.80 11.10 -15.12
N LEU A 142 -5.11 12.24 -15.22
CA LEU A 142 -5.74 13.52 -15.61
C LEU A 142 -6.30 13.48 -17.04
N ILE A 143 -5.60 12.82 -17.96
CA ILE A 143 -6.06 12.64 -19.33
C ILE A 143 -7.32 11.76 -19.34
N THR A 144 -7.32 10.65 -18.62
CA THR A 144 -8.48 9.75 -18.50
C THR A 144 -9.69 10.44 -17.87
N GLU A 145 -9.50 11.34 -16.91
CA GLU A 145 -10.58 12.14 -16.32
C GLU A 145 -11.12 13.22 -17.26
N ALA A 146 -10.27 13.78 -18.13
CA ALA A 146 -10.65 14.86 -19.05
C ALA A 146 -11.34 14.34 -20.33
N LEU A 147 -11.09 13.09 -20.73
CA LEU A 147 -11.73 12.48 -21.87
C LEU A 147 -13.09 11.88 -21.47
N PRO A 148 -14.19 12.18 -22.18
CA PRO A 148 -15.45 11.46 -21.98
C PRO A 148 -15.20 9.97 -22.24
N ALA A 149 -15.76 9.11 -21.39
CA ALA A 149 -15.58 7.66 -21.47
C ALA A 149 -15.94 7.17 -22.89
N SER A 150 -14.93 6.91 -23.71
CA SER A 150 -15.15 6.20 -24.96
C SER A 150 -15.31 4.72 -24.62
N ASP A 151 -16.43 4.13 -25.03
CA ASP A 151 -16.85 2.75 -24.76
C ASP A 151 -15.87 1.65 -25.24
N THR A 152 -14.69 2.01 -25.74
CA THR A 152 -13.75 1.11 -26.41
C THR A 152 -12.58 0.62 -25.56
N ASP A 153 -12.26 1.26 -24.42
CA ASP A 153 -11.07 0.90 -23.63
C ASP A 153 -11.41 -0.05 -22.46
N VAL A 154 -11.80 -1.27 -22.82
CA VAL A 154 -12.08 -2.43 -21.94
C VAL A 154 -10.92 -2.79 -20.99
N SER A 155 -9.75 -2.13 -21.09
CA SER A 155 -8.54 -2.49 -20.35
C SER A 155 -8.16 -1.55 -19.19
N ALA A 156 -8.89 -0.46 -18.95
CA ALA A 156 -8.61 0.47 -17.85
C ALA A 156 -9.64 0.29 -16.72
N GLU A 157 -9.38 -0.63 -15.79
CA GLU A 157 -10.13 -0.68 -14.54
C GLU A 157 -9.94 0.65 -13.79
N PRO A 158 -11.02 1.34 -13.39
CA PRO A 158 -10.93 2.63 -12.72
C PRO A 158 -10.16 2.48 -11.40
N LEU A 159 -9.32 3.47 -11.11
CA LEU A 159 -8.49 3.44 -9.91
C LEU A 159 -9.39 3.61 -8.66
N PRO A 160 -9.22 2.78 -7.61
CA PRO A 160 -9.91 2.97 -6.35
C PRO A 160 -9.67 4.36 -5.73
N PRO A 161 -10.64 4.92 -4.98
CA PRO A 161 -10.58 6.30 -4.48
C PRO A 161 -9.39 6.56 -3.58
N HIS A 162 -8.99 5.59 -2.75
CA HIS A 162 -7.83 5.74 -1.86
C HIS A 162 -6.50 5.77 -2.62
N LEU A 163 -6.42 5.06 -3.77
CA LEU A 163 -5.25 5.10 -4.64
C LEU A 163 -5.19 6.39 -5.46
N LEU A 164 -6.34 6.98 -5.82
CA LEU A 164 -6.39 8.31 -6.43
C LEU A 164 -5.86 9.37 -5.45
N ALA A 165 -6.32 9.33 -4.20
CA ALA A 165 -5.82 10.21 -3.15
C ALA A 165 -4.30 10.02 -2.92
N LEU A 166 -3.80 8.79 -3.00
CA LEU A 166 -2.38 8.49 -2.89
C LEU A 166 -1.59 9.05 -4.09
N LEU A 167 -2.10 8.88 -5.31
CA LEU A 167 -1.47 9.34 -6.55
C LEU A 167 -1.38 10.89 -6.60
N ALA A 168 -2.31 11.59 -5.95
CA ALA A 168 -2.25 13.04 -5.79
C ALA A 168 -1.05 13.50 -4.93
N GLN A 169 -0.51 12.64 -4.06
CA GLN A 169 0.63 12.94 -3.21
C GLN A 169 1.96 12.94 -3.98
N PRO A 170 2.97 13.70 -3.52
CA PRO A 170 4.27 13.73 -4.17
C PRO A 170 4.99 12.38 -4.02
N ALA A 171 5.61 11.90 -5.10
CA ALA A 171 6.32 10.62 -5.12
C ALA A 171 7.38 10.48 -4.01
N LYS A 172 8.04 11.58 -3.62
CA LYS A 172 9.04 11.56 -2.54
C LYS A 172 8.43 11.25 -1.17
N ALA A 173 7.22 11.72 -0.90
CA ALA A 173 6.53 11.47 0.36
C ALA A 173 5.95 10.04 0.40
N VAL A 174 5.41 9.56 -0.73
CA VAL A 174 4.87 8.19 -0.85
C VAL A 174 5.98 7.14 -0.75
N PHE A 175 7.09 7.32 -1.47
CA PHE A 175 8.24 6.42 -1.44
C PHE A 175 9.23 6.77 -0.32
N SER A 176 8.74 6.83 0.91
CA SER A 176 9.59 6.97 2.09
C SER A 176 10.45 5.73 2.32
N ASP A 177 11.58 5.87 3.01
CA ASP A 177 12.48 4.74 3.26
C ASP A 177 11.79 3.65 4.09
N ALA A 178 10.91 4.03 5.02
CA ALA A 178 10.09 3.10 5.77
C ALA A 178 9.14 2.32 4.85
N ALA A 179 8.42 3.00 3.94
CA ALA A 179 7.51 2.35 3.00
C ALA A 179 8.23 1.38 2.04
N ILE A 180 9.46 1.71 1.63
CA ILE A 180 10.23 0.83 0.75
C ILE A 180 10.79 -0.36 1.52
N LYS A 181 11.26 -0.15 2.76
CA LYS A 181 11.71 -1.25 3.63
C LYS A 181 10.58 -2.23 3.90
N THR A 182 9.38 -1.76 4.20
CA THR A 182 8.21 -2.63 4.43
C THR A 182 7.80 -3.35 3.15
N ALA A 183 7.76 -2.67 2.00
CA ALA A 183 7.43 -3.28 0.73
C ALA A 183 8.48 -4.31 0.29
N HIS A 184 9.77 -4.03 0.50
CA HIS A 184 10.86 -4.97 0.26
C HIS A 184 10.78 -6.18 1.20
N ALA A 185 10.57 -5.95 2.49
CA ALA A 185 10.42 -7.02 3.48
C ALA A 185 9.26 -7.94 3.14
N LEU A 186 8.15 -7.36 2.69
CA LEU A 186 6.98 -8.10 2.24
C LEU A 186 7.27 -8.88 0.94
N THR A 187 7.91 -8.27 -0.05
CA THR A 187 8.26 -8.93 -1.33
C THR A 187 9.15 -10.15 -1.12
N TYR A 188 10.17 -10.04 -0.26
CA TYR A 188 11.12 -11.11 0.03
C TYR A 188 10.71 -12.02 1.18
N ASN A 189 9.54 -11.77 1.79
CA ASN A 189 9.09 -12.44 3.02
C ASN A 189 10.14 -12.41 4.15
N THR A 190 10.91 -11.33 4.27
CA THR A 190 11.95 -11.17 5.32
C THR A 190 11.37 -10.49 6.57
N PRO A 191 11.61 -11.01 7.79
CA PRO A 191 11.16 -10.36 9.02
C PRO A 191 11.89 -9.02 9.28
N PRO A 192 11.24 -8.05 9.94
CA PRO A 192 9.86 -8.07 10.44
C PRO A 192 8.85 -7.89 9.31
N LEU A 193 7.87 -8.79 9.23
CA LEU A 193 6.77 -8.68 8.29
C LEU A 193 5.74 -7.68 8.84
N PRO A 194 5.16 -6.81 7.99
CA PRO A 194 4.07 -5.96 8.42
C PRO A 194 2.90 -6.82 8.90
N ALA A 195 2.18 -6.34 9.92
CA ALA A 195 1.01 -7.04 10.46
C ALA A 195 0.05 -7.42 9.32
N GLU A 196 -0.39 -8.68 9.30
CA GLU A 196 -1.26 -9.16 8.23
C GLU A 196 -2.63 -8.49 8.32
N ASP A 197 -2.94 -7.64 7.35
CA ASP A 197 -4.25 -7.00 7.21
C ASP A 197 -5.04 -7.65 6.07
N ARG A 198 -6.26 -8.14 6.36
CA ARG A 198 -7.12 -8.79 5.37
C ARG A 198 -7.64 -7.80 4.32
N ALA A 199 -7.76 -6.53 4.67
CA ALA A 199 -8.21 -5.47 3.76
C ALA A 199 -7.18 -5.12 2.69
N ILE A 200 -5.89 -5.39 2.95
CA ILE A 200 -4.79 -5.09 2.03
C ILE A 200 -4.69 -6.22 0.98
N ARG A 201 -5.12 -5.91 -0.24
CA ARG A 201 -5.22 -6.88 -1.35
C ARG A 201 -4.12 -6.70 -2.39
N SER A 202 -3.68 -5.47 -2.61
CA SER A 202 -2.65 -5.13 -3.61
C SER A 202 -1.37 -4.57 -2.95
N PRO A 203 -0.22 -4.60 -3.65
CA PRO A 203 1.00 -3.96 -3.16
C PRO A 203 0.86 -2.43 -3.08
N LEU A 204 -0.01 -1.83 -3.90
CA LEU A 204 -0.33 -0.40 -3.81
C LEU A 204 -1.13 -0.08 -2.55
N ASP A 205 -2.00 -1.00 -2.08
CA ASP A 205 -2.68 -0.85 -0.79
C ASP A 205 -1.71 -0.92 0.38
N VAL A 206 -0.65 -1.74 0.28
CA VAL A 206 0.44 -1.76 1.29
C VAL A 206 1.11 -0.39 1.36
N LEU A 207 1.45 0.20 0.20
CA LEU A 207 2.00 1.55 0.16
C LEU A 207 1.03 2.57 0.75
N ALA A 208 -0.24 2.53 0.35
CA ALA A 208 -1.28 3.42 0.84
C ALA A 208 -1.41 3.34 2.38
N ALA A 209 -1.44 2.11 2.92
CA ALA A 209 -1.47 1.83 4.35
C ALA A 209 -0.24 2.39 5.09
N THR A 210 0.96 2.18 4.54
CA THR A 210 2.21 2.67 5.15
C THR A 210 2.30 4.20 5.11
N PHE A 211 1.88 4.82 4.01
CA PHE A 211 1.82 6.26 3.85
C PHE A 211 0.82 6.87 4.82
N SER A 212 -0.39 6.33 4.91
CA SER A 212 -1.42 6.78 5.85
C SER A 212 -0.95 6.65 7.30
N THR A 213 -0.32 5.53 7.67
CA THR A 213 0.25 5.34 9.02
C THR A 213 1.33 6.36 9.34
N SER A 214 2.26 6.62 8.42
CA SER A 214 3.29 7.63 8.60
C SER A 214 2.70 9.03 8.72
N THR A 215 1.68 9.35 7.91
CA THR A 215 1.00 10.65 7.94
C THR A 215 0.25 10.85 9.25
N LEU A 216 -0.46 9.83 9.73
CA LEU A 216 -1.10 9.84 11.05
C LEU A 216 -0.07 10.06 12.15
N HIS A 217 1.07 9.35 12.12
CA HIS A 217 2.12 9.53 13.11
C HIS A 217 2.61 10.97 13.16
N THR A 218 2.88 11.58 12.01
CA THR A 218 3.27 13.00 11.95
C THR A 218 2.17 13.94 12.45
N ALA A 219 0.89 13.60 12.23
CA ALA A 219 -0.23 14.36 12.76
C ALA A 219 -0.28 14.29 14.30
N LEU A 220 -0.12 13.09 14.87
CA LEU A 220 -0.08 12.91 16.33
C LEU A 220 1.12 13.60 16.97
N GLU A 221 2.31 13.49 16.36
CA GLU A 221 3.50 14.21 16.80
C GLU A 221 3.26 15.72 16.82
N SER A 222 2.63 16.25 15.76
CA SER A 222 2.28 17.68 15.69
C SER A 222 1.28 18.08 16.76
N SER A 223 0.38 17.19 17.17
CA SER A 223 -0.59 17.45 18.24
C SER A 223 0.04 17.54 19.62
N LEU A 224 1.18 16.89 19.86
CA LEU A 224 1.86 16.91 21.14
C LEU A 224 2.61 18.23 21.37
N LEU A 225 2.86 19.00 20.31
CA LEU A 225 3.51 20.30 20.38
C LEU A 225 2.50 21.38 20.81
N PRO A 226 2.78 22.15 21.88
CA PRO A 226 1.83 23.12 22.44
C PRO A 226 1.36 24.21 21.47
N SER A 227 2.12 24.45 20.40
CA SER A 227 1.82 25.45 19.36
C SER A 227 0.94 24.93 18.22
N CYS A 228 0.57 23.65 18.19
CA CYS A 228 -0.05 23.00 17.02
C CYS A 228 -1.31 22.16 17.32
N SER A 229 -1.74 22.07 18.58
CA SER A 229 -2.89 21.23 18.99
C SER A 229 -4.23 21.63 18.36
N SER A 230 -4.39 22.88 17.93
CA SER A 230 -5.58 23.39 17.23
C SER A 230 -5.28 23.89 15.80
N SER A 231 -4.15 23.47 15.23
CA SER A 231 -3.69 23.99 13.95
C SER A 231 -4.45 23.38 12.76
N PRO A 232 -4.79 24.17 11.72
CA PRO A 232 -5.36 23.66 10.46
C PRO A 232 -4.42 22.65 9.76
N THR A 233 -3.16 22.57 10.16
CA THR A 233 -2.21 21.56 9.66
C THR A 233 -2.57 20.16 10.13
N LEU A 234 -3.06 20.00 11.37
CA LEU A 234 -3.42 18.71 11.94
C LEU A 234 -4.63 18.12 11.22
N SER A 235 -5.71 18.92 11.06
CA SER A 235 -6.91 18.48 10.34
C SER A 235 -6.61 18.12 8.88
N LYS A 236 -5.70 18.87 8.23
CA LYS A 236 -5.23 18.54 6.88
C LYS A 236 -4.48 17.20 6.84
N LEU A 237 -3.60 16.93 7.80
CA LEU A 237 -2.87 15.66 7.86
C LEU A 237 -3.79 14.46 8.17
N LEU A 238 -4.78 14.64 9.04
CA LEU A 238 -5.73 13.57 9.34
C LEU A 238 -6.67 13.30 8.15
N SER A 239 -7.14 14.33 7.46
CA SER A 239 -7.97 14.16 6.25
C SER A 239 -7.19 13.53 5.10
N THR A 240 -5.92 13.89 4.89
CA THR A 240 -5.07 13.21 3.89
C THR A 240 -4.78 11.76 4.28
N ALA A 241 -4.55 11.49 5.57
CA ALA A 241 -4.35 10.12 6.06
C ALA A 241 -5.62 9.28 5.87
N LEU A 242 -6.81 9.85 6.06
CA LEU A 242 -8.09 9.16 5.87
C LEU A 242 -8.31 8.84 4.39
N ALA A 243 -8.16 9.85 3.53
CA ALA A 243 -8.38 9.71 2.10
C ALA A 243 -7.43 8.68 1.46
N THR A 244 -6.21 8.54 1.97
CA THR A 244 -5.22 7.59 1.46
C THR A 244 -5.29 6.20 2.10
N ALA A 245 -5.98 6.04 3.23
CA ALA A 245 -6.05 4.75 3.91
C ALA A 245 -6.96 3.77 3.14
N PRO A 246 -6.51 2.52 2.88
CA PRO A 246 -7.37 1.53 2.26
C PRO A 246 -8.57 1.21 3.18
N PRO A 247 -9.81 1.16 2.67
CA PRO A 247 -10.99 0.95 3.49
C PRO A 247 -10.99 -0.46 4.14
N GLY A 248 -11.43 -0.57 5.39
CA GLY A 248 -11.44 -1.82 6.15
C GLY A 248 -10.10 -2.17 6.81
N SER A 249 -9.08 -1.32 6.65
CA SER A 249 -7.72 -1.60 7.12
C SER A 249 -7.42 -1.00 8.49
N THR A 250 -6.43 -1.54 9.17
CA THR A 250 -5.94 -1.03 10.47
C THR A 250 -5.54 0.45 10.43
N PRO A 251 -4.84 0.98 9.41
CA PRO A 251 -4.57 2.42 9.35
C PRO A 251 -5.85 3.22 9.18
N HIS A 252 -6.85 2.74 8.41
CA HIS A 252 -8.12 3.44 8.24
C HIS A 252 -8.86 3.60 9.58
N LEU A 253 -8.98 2.51 10.34
CA LEU A 253 -9.50 2.53 11.71
C LEU A 253 -8.73 3.49 12.63
N ARG A 254 -7.39 3.44 12.60
CA ARG A 254 -6.57 4.33 13.43
C ARG A 254 -6.80 5.80 13.09
N VAL A 255 -6.94 6.13 11.80
CA VAL A 255 -7.24 7.51 11.39
C VAL A 255 -8.64 7.93 11.85
N LEU A 256 -9.68 7.09 11.67
CA LEU A 256 -11.03 7.41 12.14
C LEU A 256 -11.07 7.64 13.65
N THR A 257 -10.37 6.81 14.42
CA THR A 257 -10.27 7.01 15.87
C THR A 257 -9.53 8.31 16.22
N ALA A 258 -8.49 8.67 15.49
CA ALA A 258 -7.80 9.95 15.70
C ALA A 258 -8.70 11.15 15.35
N LEU A 259 -9.48 11.07 14.26
CA LEU A 259 -10.45 12.11 13.89
C LEU A 259 -11.52 12.31 14.96
N ALA A 260 -12.01 11.22 15.55
CA ALA A 260 -12.93 11.29 16.68
C ALA A 260 -12.31 11.95 17.94
N LEU A 261 -11.00 11.88 18.13
CA LEU A 261 -10.33 12.51 19.27
C LEU A 261 -10.03 14.00 19.05
N PHE A 262 -9.60 14.38 17.84
CA PHE A 262 -9.06 15.71 17.57
C PHE A 262 -10.02 16.69 16.88
N HIS A 263 -11.13 16.23 16.29
CA HIS A 263 -12.11 17.16 15.72
C HIS A 263 -12.83 17.98 16.79
N TYR A 264 -13.00 19.26 16.50
CA TYR A 264 -13.59 20.25 17.41
C TYR A 264 -15.12 20.14 17.47
N SER A 265 -15.78 19.81 16.35
CA SER A 265 -17.23 19.71 16.26
C SER A 265 -17.74 18.42 16.94
N PRO A 266 -18.74 18.50 17.85
CA PRO A 266 -19.27 17.33 18.55
C PRO A 266 -20.05 16.38 17.62
N THR A 267 -20.64 16.90 16.54
CA THR A 267 -21.42 16.13 15.57
C THR A 267 -20.53 15.23 14.71
N GLU A 268 -19.50 15.79 14.06
CA GLU A 268 -18.56 15.02 13.24
C GLU A 268 -17.75 14.03 14.10
N ARG A 269 -17.51 14.35 15.37
CA ARG A 269 -16.91 13.42 16.32
C ARG A 269 -17.75 12.15 16.49
N GLY A 270 -19.05 12.31 16.70
CA GLY A 270 -19.98 11.19 16.88
C GLY A 270 -20.06 10.30 15.62
N GLU A 271 -20.12 10.93 14.45
CA GLU A 271 -20.13 10.23 13.16
C GLU A 271 -18.85 9.43 12.93
N ASN A 272 -17.68 10.04 13.12
CA ASN A 272 -16.39 9.37 12.94
C ASN A 272 -16.21 8.21 13.93
N LEU A 273 -16.69 8.36 15.16
CA LEU A 273 -16.65 7.30 16.17
C LEU A 273 -17.59 6.15 15.78
N ALA A 274 -18.81 6.45 15.34
CA ALA A 274 -19.76 5.44 14.88
C ALA A 274 -19.20 4.64 13.68
N LEU A 275 -18.57 5.32 12.72
CA LEU A 275 -17.90 4.68 11.59
C LEU A 275 -16.74 3.79 12.03
N ALA A 276 -15.89 4.27 12.95
CA ALA A 276 -14.78 3.48 13.50
C ALA A 276 -15.29 2.21 14.20
N LEU A 277 -16.37 2.30 14.98
CA LEU A 277 -16.98 1.14 15.64
C LEU A 277 -17.60 0.17 14.64
N ALA A 278 -18.27 0.67 13.61
CA ALA A 278 -18.86 -0.16 12.56
C ALA A 278 -17.79 -0.94 11.78
N GLU A 279 -16.69 -0.29 11.42
CA GLU A 279 -15.59 -0.93 10.72
C GLU A 279 -14.82 -1.92 11.63
N ALA A 280 -14.66 -1.61 12.92
CA ALA A 280 -14.09 -2.54 13.88
C ALA A 280 -14.96 -3.79 14.02
N ALA A 281 -16.29 -3.63 14.09
CA ALA A 281 -17.25 -4.72 14.13
C ALA A 281 -17.29 -5.53 12.82
N ALA A 282 -17.03 -4.92 11.66
CA ALA A 282 -16.93 -5.63 10.39
C ALA A 282 -15.64 -6.46 10.26
N ARG A 283 -14.58 -6.06 10.98
CA ARG A 283 -13.27 -6.72 10.95
C ARG A 283 -13.23 -7.96 11.86
N ASP A 284 -13.81 -7.85 13.04
CA ASP A 284 -13.92 -8.93 14.00
C ASP A 284 -15.29 -9.60 13.85
N PRO A 285 -15.39 -10.86 13.38
CA PRO A 285 -16.68 -11.56 13.44
C PRO A 285 -17.16 -11.57 14.90
N PRO A 286 -18.49 -11.48 15.14
CA PRO A 286 -19.01 -11.55 16.50
C PRO A 286 -18.46 -12.81 17.17
N PRO A 287 -18.04 -12.73 18.45
CA PRO A 287 -17.57 -13.92 19.15
C PRO A 287 -18.66 -14.99 19.06
N GLU A 288 -18.30 -16.20 18.65
CA GLU A 288 -19.17 -17.36 18.83
C GLU A 288 -19.66 -17.34 20.28
N THR A 289 -20.96 -17.49 20.45
CA THR A 289 -21.73 -17.27 21.68
C THR A 289 -21.13 -18.03 22.87
N GLY A 290 -20.21 -17.38 23.56
CA GLY A 290 -19.66 -17.77 24.86
C GLY A 290 -20.00 -16.68 25.90
N PRO A 291 -20.23 -17.05 27.17
CA PRO A 291 -20.87 -16.19 28.19
C PRO A 291 -20.07 -14.96 28.66
N LEU A 292 -18.99 -14.58 27.97
CA LEU A 292 -18.09 -13.46 28.32
C LEU A 292 -17.92 -12.42 27.19
N ALA A 293 -18.72 -12.52 26.12
CA ALA A 293 -18.59 -11.73 24.90
C ALA A 293 -18.58 -10.19 25.03
N PRO A 294 -19.39 -9.51 25.88
CA PRO A 294 -19.46 -8.05 25.78
C PRO A 294 -18.30 -7.29 26.46
N LYS A 295 -17.41 -7.99 27.19
CA LYS A 295 -16.25 -7.35 27.86
C LYS A 295 -14.94 -7.44 27.07
N GLY A 296 -14.89 -8.26 26.02
CA GLY A 296 -13.68 -8.47 25.20
C GLY A 296 -13.40 -7.37 24.18
N LEU A 297 -14.41 -6.57 23.82
CA LEU A 297 -14.29 -5.57 22.75
C LEU A 297 -13.52 -4.30 23.17
N LEU A 298 -13.53 -3.97 24.47
CA LEU A 298 -12.83 -2.80 25.01
C LEU A 298 -11.44 -3.11 25.59
N LEU A 299 -11.10 -4.40 25.77
CA LEU A 299 -9.86 -4.84 26.44
C LEU A 299 -8.93 -5.70 25.58
N ARG A 300 -9.20 -5.86 24.28
CA ARG A 300 -8.21 -6.43 23.35
C ARG A 300 -7.14 -5.39 23.00
N THR A 301 -6.30 -5.05 23.97
CA THR A 301 -4.90 -4.74 23.64
C THR A 301 -4.32 -6.03 23.09
N THR A 302 -3.83 -5.99 21.86
CA THR A 302 -3.20 -7.13 21.19
C THR A 302 -2.02 -7.63 22.01
N THR A 303 -2.22 -8.67 22.82
CA THR A 303 -1.16 -9.46 23.45
C THR A 303 -0.61 -10.54 22.50
N SER A 304 -1.15 -10.67 21.28
CA SER A 304 -0.49 -11.42 20.22
C SER A 304 0.31 -10.47 19.32
N ALA A 305 1.63 -10.45 19.51
CA ALA A 305 2.65 -9.80 18.68
C ALA A 305 3.00 -8.30 18.93
N VAL A 306 3.08 -7.86 20.20
CA VAL A 306 3.83 -6.63 20.59
C VAL A 306 5.21 -6.98 21.18
N GLU A 307 5.72 -8.19 20.92
CA GLU A 307 6.98 -8.65 21.53
C GLU A 307 8.26 -8.11 20.84
N GLY A 308 8.11 -7.38 19.73
CA GLY A 308 9.23 -6.84 18.94
C GLY A 308 9.64 -5.40 19.26
N ASP A 309 8.70 -4.52 19.65
CA ASP A 309 8.95 -3.07 19.69
C ASP A 309 9.33 -2.52 21.09
N VAL A 310 9.31 -3.36 22.14
CA VAL A 310 9.64 -2.91 23.50
C VAL A 310 11.11 -3.20 23.89
N LYS A 311 11.87 -3.95 23.08
CA LYS A 311 13.29 -4.24 23.38
C LYS A 311 14.28 -3.15 22.94
N GLY A 312 13.82 -2.09 22.27
CA GLY A 312 14.67 -0.98 21.79
C GLY A 312 14.69 0.28 22.66
N VAL A 313 13.76 0.45 23.61
CA VAL A 313 13.66 1.66 24.44
C VAL A 313 14.20 1.42 25.85
N GLY A 314 15.39 0.83 25.91
CA GLY A 314 16.16 0.70 27.15
C GLY A 314 17.04 1.92 27.39
N ARG A 315 16.46 3.13 27.59
CA ARG A 315 17.10 4.32 28.23
C ARG A 315 16.29 5.61 28.07
N TYR A 316 15.03 5.66 28.45
CA TYR A 316 14.43 6.95 28.84
C TYR A 316 13.62 6.78 30.13
N ARG A 317 13.85 7.74 31.04
CA ARG A 317 13.33 7.83 32.42
C ARG A 317 11.89 7.31 32.52
N ARG A 318 11.66 6.42 33.49
CA ARG A 318 10.34 6.00 33.95
C ARG A 318 9.55 7.24 34.39
N LEU A 319 8.69 7.75 33.52
CA LEU A 319 7.51 8.50 33.97
C LEU A 319 6.55 7.45 34.55
N SER A 320 6.20 7.62 35.82
CA SER A 320 5.47 6.60 36.55
C SER A 320 4.07 6.42 35.93
N ALA A 321 3.60 5.17 35.85
CA ALA A 321 2.25 4.85 35.39
C ALA A 321 1.14 5.59 36.19
N ALA A 322 1.47 6.14 37.35
CA ALA A 322 0.60 6.98 38.15
C ALA A 322 0.31 8.35 37.50
N GLU A 323 1.28 8.97 36.82
CA GLU A 323 1.10 10.28 36.15
C GLU A 323 0.28 10.16 34.86
N LEU A 324 0.49 9.09 34.09
CA LEU A 324 -0.31 8.78 32.91
C LEU A 324 -1.76 8.46 33.32
N GLY A 325 -1.93 7.68 34.39
CA GLY A 325 -3.25 7.39 34.97
C GLY A 325 -3.94 8.61 35.58
N ALA A 326 -3.19 9.61 36.07
CA ALA A 326 -3.75 10.84 36.60
C ALA A 326 -4.27 11.76 35.49
N ARG A 327 -3.56 11.87 34.36
CA ARG A 327 -4.00 12.67 33.20
C ARG A 327 -5.20 12.06 32.46
N VAL A 328 -5.23 10.72 32.31
CA VAL A 328 -6.40 10.05 31.74
C VAL A 328 -7.63 10.21 32.64
N ARG A 329 -7.45 10.17 33.97
CA ARG A 329 -8.53 10.44 34.93
C ARG A 329 -8.95 11.89 35.01
N SER A 330 -8.10 12.87 34.70
CA SER A 330 -8.50 14.28 34.64
C SER A 330 -9.32 14.56 33.38
N VAL A 331 -8.97 13.94 32.25
CA VAL A 331 -9.76 14.01 31.01
C VAL A 331 -11.12 13.34 31.18
N LEU A 332 -11.19 12.18 31.88
CA LEU A 332 -12.47 11.55 32.21
C LEU A 332 -13.31 12.34 33.22
N ARG A 333 -12.70 13.02 34.20
CA ARG A 333 -13.43 13.85 35.18
C ARG A 333 -14.02 15.12 34.56
N CYS A 334 -13.39 15.69 33.54
CA CYS A 334 -13.99 16.77 32.76
C CYS A 334 -15.22 16.31 31.95
N PHE A 335 -15.30 15.02 31.61
CA PHE A 335 -16.44 14.43 30.90
C PHE A 335 -17.68 14.21 31.79
N THR A 336 -17.51 13.96 33.10
CA THR A 336 -18.64 13.71 34.01
C THR A 336 -19.31 14.97 34.54
N HIS A 337 -18.68 16.15 34.40
CA HIS A 337 -19.26 17.43 34.85
C HIS A 337 -19.97 18.23 33.75
N ALA A 338 -19.89 17.80 32.49
CA ALA A 338 -20.57 18.45 31.36
C ALA A 338 -21.92 17.82 30.99
N THR A 339 -22.42 16.89 31.82
CA THR A 339 -23.74 16.23 31.67
C THR A 339 -24.51 16.25 33.00
N GLY A 340 -24.63 17.44 33.59
CA GLY A 340 -25.50 17.76 34.71
C GLY A 340 -25.96 19.20 34.60
#